data_AF-A0A931B159-F1
#
_entry.id   AF-A0A931B159-F1
#
_cell.length_a   1.000
_cell.length_b   1.000
_cell.length_c   1.000
_cell.angle_alpha   90.00
_cell.angle_beta   90.00
_cell.angle_gamma   90.00
#
_symmetry.space_group_name_H-M   'P 1'
#
loop_
_entity.id
_entity.type
_entity.pdbx_description
1 polymer ?
#
loop_
_entity_poly.entity_id
_entity_poly.type
_entity_poly.pdbx_seq_one_letter_code
_entity_poly.pdbx_strand_id
1 'polypeptide(L)'
;MSKRSTFISERLFEIINEEEPFSFERFNQLITNELIMCHHKPNISIHIGSGDTLYQSDILPFQKLCIKQGINPVIEVSDYSDHGLTGTYFSPFLLRRLAQLL
;
A
#
# COMPACT_ATOMS: atom_id res chain seq x y z
N MET A 1 -0.15 -14.99 -22.04
CA MET A 1 0.12 -14.85 -20.59
C MET A 1 0.86 -13.53 -20.39
N SER A 2 0.30 -12.62 -19.59
CA SER A 2 0.85 -11.28 -19.38
C SER A 2 2.17 -11.37 -18.62
N LYS A 3 3.24 -10.74 -19.12
CA LYS A 3 4.55 -10.57 -18.44
C LYS A 3 4.49 -9.72 -17.15
N ARG A 4 3.29 -9.47 -16.60
CA ARG A 4 3.14 -8.72 -15.35
C ARG A 4 3.29 -9.67 -14.16
N SER A 5 4.32 -9.38 -13.37
CA SER A 5 4.51 -9.76 -11.97
C SER A 5 5.39 -10.99 -11.62
N THR A 6 6.37 -11.39 -12.44
CA THR A 6 7.47 -12.25 -11.93
C THR A 6 8.56 -11.46 -11.22
N PHE A 7 8.86 -10.25 -11.69
CA PHE A 7 9.91 -9.40 -11.10
C PHE A 7 9.62 -9.01 -9.64
N ILE A 8 8.38 -8.58 -9.34
CA ILE A 8 8.01 -8.20 -7.96
C ILE A 8 7.98 -9.42 -7.05
N SER A 9 7.54 -10.59 -7.52
CA SER A 9 7.53 -11.81 -6.70
C SER A 9 8.94 -12.35 -6.43
N GLU A 10 9.83 -12.31 -7.41
CA GLU A 10 11.23 -12.72 -7.26
C GLU A 10 11.97 -11.77 -6.31
N ARG A 11 11.76 -10.46 -6.45
CA ARG A 11 12.34 -9.45 -5.54
C ARG A 11 11.79 -9.53 -4.13
N LEU A 12 10.48 -9.78 -3.96
CA LEU A 12 9.89 -10.04 -2.64
C LEU A 12 10.54 -11.25 -1.98
N PHE A 13 10.77 -12.33 -2.74
CA PHE A 13 11.41 -13.53 -2.23
C PHE A 13 12.87 -13.28 -1.81
N GLU A 14 13.64 -12.50 -2.56
CA GLU A 14 15.00 -12.09 -2.17
C GLU A 14 15.00 -11.27 -0.86
N ILE A 15 14.05 -10.34 -0.73
CA ILE A 15 13.96 -9.40 0.40
C ILE A 15 13.51 -10.09 1.70
N ILE A 16 12.56 -11.04 1.63
CA ILE A 16 12.09 -11.82 2.79
C ILE A 16 13.21 -12.70 3.39
N ASN A 17 14.26 -12.99 2.60
CA ASN A 17 15.38 -13.82 3.04
C ASN A 17 16.64 -13.02 3.42
N GLU A 18 16.64 -11.69 3.34
CA GLU A 18 17.72 -10.80 3.83
C GLU A 18 17.47 -10.39 5.30
N GLU A 19 18.51 -9.95 6.04
CA GLU A 19 18.34 -9.49 7.43
C GLU A 19 17.35 -8.31 7.52
N GLU A 20 16.32 -8.50 8.34
CA GLU A 20 15.06 -7.73 8.46
C GLU A 20 15.12 -6.19 8.29
N PRO A 21 16.05 -5.42 8.88
CA PRO A 21 15.99 -3.95 8.81
C PRO A 21 16.30 -3.40 7.41
N PHE A 22 17.22 -4.02 6.67
CA PHE A 22 17.61 -3.58 5.33
C PHE A 22 16.51 -3.89 4.29
N SER A 23 15.68 -4.87 4.59
CA SER A 23 14.61 -5.36 3.70
C SER A 23 13.48 -4.33 3.54
N PHE A 24 13.04 -3.70 4.64
CA PHE A 24 11.94 -2.73 4.64
C PHE A 24 12.29 -1.40 3.99
N GLU A 25 13.47 -0.85 4.31
CA GLU A 25 13.91 0.42 3.70
C GLU A 25 14.07 0.28 2.19
N ARG A 26 14.67 -0.84 1.75
CA ARG A 26 14.81 -1.16 0.33
C ARG A 26 13.45 -1.31 -0.35
N PHE A 27 12.48 -1.94 0.30
CA PHE A 27 11.12 -2.08 -0.24
C PHE A 27 10.41 -0.72 -0.37
N ASN A 28 10.51 0.13 0.65
CA ASN A 28 9.99 1.49 0.61
C ASN A 28 10.60 2.31 -0.53
N GLN A 29 11.90 2.17 -0.76
CA GLN A 29 12.59 2.81 -1.89
C GLN A 29 12.07 2.28 -3.23
N LEU A 30 11.85 0.97 -3.38
CA LEU A 30 11.30 0.39 -4.61
C LEU A 30 9.90 0.93 -4.92
N ILE A 31 8.98 0.91 -3.96
CA ILE A 31 7.63 1.44 -4.13
C ILE A 31 7.67 2.95 -4.46
N THR A 32 8.51 3.70 -3.74
CA THR A 32 8.66 5.14 -3.95
C THR A 32 9.18 5.46 -5.35
N ASN A 33 10.19 4.72 -5.81
CA ASN A 33 10.76 4.90 -7.14
C ASN A 33 9.74 4.56 -8.23
N GLU A 34 8.99 3.47 -8.10
CA GLU A 34 7.91 3.14 -9.03
C GLU A 34 6.86 4.26 -9.09
N LEU A 35 6.45 4.82 -7.95
CA LEU A 35 5.52 5.96 -7.92
C LEU A 35 6.07 7.21 -8.62
N ILE A 36 7.34 7.53 -8.41
CA ILE A 36 8.01 8.69 -9.03
C ILE A 36 8.13 8.51 -10.54
N MET A 37 8.48 7.30 -10.98
CA MET A 37 8.71 6.98 -12.39
C MET A 37 7.42 6.68 -13.16
N CYS A 38 6.28 6.53 -12.46
CA CYS A 38 5.02 6.18 -13.08
C CYS A 38 4.41 7.36 -13.86
N HIS A 39 4.38 7.24 -15.18
CA HIS A 39 3.66 8.16 -16.06
C HIS A 39 2.14 8.04 -15.93
N HIS A 40 1.64 6.86 -15.56
CA HIS A 40 0.23 6.64 -15.28
C HIS A 40 -0.09 7.04 -13.84
N LYS A 41 -1.25 7.67 -13.60
CA LYS A 41 -1.69 8.03 -12.24
C LYS A 41 -2.66 6.94 -11.75
N PRO A 42 -2.19 5.96 -10.95
CA PRO A 42 -3.04 4.86 -10.50
C PRO A 42 -4.13 5.36 -9.55
N ASN A 43 -5.29 4.70 -9.58
CA ASN A 43 -6.28 4.82 -8.54
C ASN A 43 -5.83 3.97 -7.34
N ILE A 44 -5.55 4.61 -6.22
CA ILE A 44 -5.10 3.96 -4.99
C ILE A 44 -6.21 4.08 -3.95
N SER A 45 -6.56 2.97 -3.30
CA SER A 45 -7.48 2.92 -2.17
C SER A 45 -6.83 2.16 -1.03
N ILE A 46 -6.81 2.76 0.16
CA ILE A 46 -6.17 2.23 1.36
C ILE A 46 -7.22 2.14 2.46
N HIS A 47 -7.22 1.02 3.17
CA HIS A 47 -8.00 0.81 4.39
C HIS A 47 -7.06 0.61 5.55
N ILE A 48 -7.35 1.27 6.68
CA ILE A 48 -6.55 1.14 7.89
C ILE A 48 -7.36 1.47 9.14
N GLY A 49 -6.95 0.89 10.28
CA GLY A 49 -7.51 1.20 11.59
C GLY A 49 -7.01 2.54 12.13
N SER A 50 -7.87 3.32 12.79
CA SER A 50 -7.53 4.59 13.43
C SER A 50 -6.48 4.44 14.55
N GLY A 51 -6.45 3.30 15.21
CA GLY A 51 -5.47 2.97 16.26
C GLY A 51 -4.27 2.16 15.77
N ASP A 52 -4.19 1.88 14.46
CA ASP A 52 -3.07 1.18 13.86
C ASP A 52 -1.85 2.11 13.80
N THR A 53 -0.73 1.69 14.39
CA THR A 53 0.50 2.49 14.42
C THR A 53 1.04 2.79 13.02
N LEU A 54 0.75 1.91 12.06
CA LEU A 54 1.14 2.07 10.65
C LEU A 54 0.43 3.25 9.97
N TYR A 55 -0.70 3.72 10.51
CA TYR A 55 -1.41 4.87 9.94
C TYR A 55 -0.54 6.12 9.99
N GLN A 56 0.07 6.39 11.15
CA GLN A 56 0.93 7.55 11.31
C GLN A 56 2.32 7.33 10.71
N SER A 57 2.91 6.15 10.88
CA SER A 57 4.29 5.91 10.44
C SER A 57 4.43 5.76 8.93
N ASP A 58 3.47 5.11 8.26
CA ASP A 58 3.65 4.65 6.89
C ASP A 58 2.63 5.27 5.93
N ILE A 59 1.34 5.23 6.29
CA ILE A 59 0.25 5.65 5.39
C ILE A 59 0.26 7.17 5.17
N LEU A 60 0.44 7.98 6.21
CA LEU A 60 0.49 9.44 6.05
C LEU A 60 1.69 9.91 5.21
N PRO A 61 2.94 9.43 5.41
CA PRO A 61 4.05 9.75 4.51
C PRO A 61 3.79 9.31 3.07
N PHE A 62 3.28 8.10 2.87
CA PHE A 62 2.95 7.58 1.54
C PHE A 62 1.88 8.43 0.83
N GLN A 63 0.83 8.85 1.56
CA GLN A 63 -0.21 9.75 1.04
C GLN A 63 0.39 11.07 0.52
N LYS A 64 1.28 11.68 1.31
CA LYS A 64 1.96 12.93 0.93
C LYS A 64 2.78 12.75 -0.33
N LEU A 65 3.49 11.63 -0.46
CA LEU A 65 4.23 11.29 -1.68
C LEU A 65 3.30 11.15 -2.89
N CYS A 66 2.19 10.42 -2.75
CA CYS A 66 1.20 10.27 -3.82
C CYS A 66 0.67 11.62 -4.31
N ILE A 67 0.28 12.50 -3.38
CA ILE A 67 -0.24 13.83 -3.71
C ILE A 67 0.80 14.66 -4.47
N LYS A 68 2.07 14.61 -4.05
CA LYS A 68 3.17 15.27 -4.77
C LYS A 68 3.33 14.75 -6.21
N GLN A 69 3.03 13.48 -6.45
CA GLN A 69 3.07 12.85 -7.77
C GLN A 69 1.77 13.02 -8.56
N GLY A 70 0.80 13.82 -8.08
CA GLY A 70 -0.49 14.02 -8.75
C GLY A 70 -1.42 12.80 -8.66
N ILE A 71 -1.20 11.93 -7.67
CA ILE A 71 -2.06 10.79 -7.34
C ILE A 71 -2.85 11.16 -6.10
N ASN A 72 -4.18 11.00 -6.13
CA ASN A 72 -5.03 11.29 -4.99
C ASN A 72 -5.56 9.98 -4.37
N PRO A 73 -4.81 9.35 -3.44
CA PRO A 73 -5.23 8.09 -2.84
C PRO A 73 -6.47 8.32 -1.95
N VAL A 74 -7.42 7.40 -2.02
CA VAL A 74 -8.57 7.39 -1.12
C VAL A 74 -8.19 6.57 0.11
N ILE A 75 -8.23 7.20 1.29
CA ILE A 75 -7.89 6.55 2.55
C ILE A 75 -9.16 6.44 3.38
N GLU A 76 -9.51 5.22 3.75
CA GLU A 76 -10.63 4.92 4.62
C GLU A 76 -10.10 4.46 5.98
N VAL A 77 -10.21 5.36 6.95
CA VAL A 77 -9.84 5.09 8.33
C VAL A 77 -11.07 4.52 9.05
N SER A 78 -10.95 3.30 9.56
CA SER A 78 -12.01 2.63 10.30
C SER A 78 -11.68 2.59 11.79
N ASP A 79 -12.72 2.50 12.63
CA ASP A 79 -12.56 2.54 14.08
C ASP A 79 -12.17 1.17 14.65
N TYR A 80 -10.90 0.82 14.48
CA TYR A 80 -10.25 -0.31 15.12
C TYR A 80 -8.78 -0.01 15.40
N SER A 81 -8.24 -0.59 16.47
CA SER A 81 -6.86 -0.35 16.93
C SER A 81 -5.93 -1.54 16.79
N ASP A 82 -6.48 -2.76 16.76
CA ASP A 82 -5.69 -3.98 16.57
C ASP A 82 -5.52 -4.25 15.07
N HIS A 83 -4.27 -4.26 14.60
CA HIS A 83 -3.92 -4.59 13.22
C HIS A 83 -4.49 -5.94 12.78
N GLY A 84 -4.61 -6.91 13.70
CA GLY A 84 -5.19 -8.23 13.45
C GLY A 84 -6.66 -8.19 13.04
N LEU A 85 -7.38 -7.10 13.33
CA LEU A 85 -8.76 -6.90 12.90
C LEU A 85 -8.89 -6.49 11.43
N THR A 86 -7.79 -6.11 10.77
CA THR A 86 -7.80 -5.74 9.34
C THR A 86 -8.47 -6.82 8.47
N GLY A 87 -8.26 -8.11 8.76
CA GLY A 87 -8.92 -9.20 8.02
C GLY A 87 -10.45 -9.16 8.08
N THR A 88 -11.01 -8.69 9.21
CA THR A 88 -12.45 -8.55 9.42
C THR A 88 -13.01 -7.32 8.70
N TYR A 89 -12.30 -6.18 8.76
CA TYR A 89 -12.80 -4.91 8.24
C TYR A 89 -12.45 -4.64 6.77
N PHE A 90 -11.42 -5.30 6.23
CA PHE A 90 -10.96 -5.11 4.85
C PHE A 90 -11.95 -5.66 3.82
N SER A 91 -12.56 -6.83 4.07
CA SER A 91 -13.47 -7.46 3.10
C SER A 91 -14.69 -6.58 2.77
N PRO A 92 -15.42 -6.02 3.78
CA PRO A 92 -16.46 -5.03 3.52
C PRO A 92 -15.99 -3.79 2.76
N PHE A 93 -14.80 -3.27 3.10
CA PHE A 93 -14.19 -2.14 2.38
C PHE A 93 -13.97 -2.46 0.90
N LEU A 94 -13.35 -3.61 0.60
CA LEU A 94 -13.03 -4.03 -0.75
C LEU A 94 -14.30 -4.13 -1.61
N LEU A 95 -15.36 -4.75 -1.09
CA LEU A 95 -16.63 -4.87 -1.80
C LEU A 95 -17.26 -3.51 -2.11
N ARG A 96 -17.25 -2.57 -1.14
CA ARG A 96 -17.74 -1.19 -1.37
C ARG A 96 -16.94 -0.47 -2.45
N ARG A 97 -15.60 -0.60 -2.43
CA ARG A 97 -14.74 0.04 -3.42
C ARG A 97 -14.92 -0.52 -4.82
N LEU A 98 -15.03 -1.84 -4.95
CA LEU A 98 -15.30 -2.49 -6.22
C LEU A 98 -16.66 -2.06 -6.79
N ALA A 99 -17.69 -1.96 -5.94
CA ALA A 99 -19.02 -1.48 -6.37
C ALA A 99 -19.02 -0.02 -6.86
N GLN A 100 -18.04 0.80 -6.48
CA GLN A 100 -17.89 2.17 -6.96
C GLN A 100 -17.14 2.28 -8.30
N LEU A 101 -16.49 1.20 -8.73
CA LEU A 101 -15.70 1.14 -9.97
C LEU A 101 -16.47 0.53 -11.14
N LEU A 102 -17.61 -0.11 -10.86
CA LEU A 102 -18.53 -0.71 -11.83
C LEU A 102 -19.66 0.28 -12.17
#